data_AF-A0A923LC87-F1
#
_entry.id   AF-A0A923LC87-F1
#
_cell.length_a   1.000
_cell.length_b   1.000
_cell.length_c   1.000
_cell.angle_alpha   90.00
_cell.angle_beta   90.00
_cell.angle_gamma   90.00
#
_symmetry.space_group_name_H-M   'P 1'
#
loop_
_entity.id
_entity.type
_entity.pdbx_description
1 polymer ?
#
loop_
_entity_poly.entity_id
_entity_poly.type
_entity_poly.pdbx_seq_one_letter_code
_entity_poly.pdbx_strand_id
1 'polypeptide(L)' 'MKNKPYKVKVSVSPDEDIIQIIKALAEQDDRNFSSYINKVLKEHIQKFTFDKKFPT' A
#
# COMPACT_ATOMS: atom_id res chain seq x y z
N MET A 1 5.95 25.76 -5.57
CA MET A 1 5.29 24.48 -5.26
C MET A 1 6.32 23.36 -5.39
N LYS A 2 6.67 22.67 -4.30
CA LYS A 2 7.65 21.56 -4.34
C LYS A 2 6.96 20.31 -4.90
N ASN A 3 7.18 20.02 -6.18
CA ASN A 3 6.80 18.75 -6.80
C ASN A 3 7.66 17.62 -6.20
N LYS A 4 7.24 17.05 -5.07
CA LYS A 4 7.72 15.71 -4.68
C LYS A 4 7.18 14.73 -5.74
N PRO A 5 8.01 13.87 -6.34
CA PRO A 5 7.50 12.85 -7.25
C PRO A 5 6.46 12.01 -6.51
N TYR A 6 5.21 12.08 -6.98
CA TYR A 6 4.07 11.37 -6.43
C TYR A 6 4.28 9.87 -6.65
N LYS A 7 4.79 9.18 -5.62
CA LYS A 7 5.00 7.72 -5.54
C LYS A 7 6.08 7.19 -6.52
N VAL A 8 7.11 6.57 -5.97
CA VAL A 8 8.09 5.80 -6.75
C VAL A 8 7.41 4.50 -7.20
N LYS A 9 7.46 4.18 -8.50
CA LYS A 9 6.99 2.89 -9.01
C LYS A 9 8.02 1.82 -8.67
N VAL A 10 7.56 0.74 -8.05
CA VAL A 10 8.37 -0.45 -7.77
C VAL A 10 7.69 -1.67 -8.37
N SER A 11 8.49 -2.61 -8.87
CA SER A 11 7.98 -3.92 -9.31
C SER A 11 8.02 -4.89 -8.14
N VAL A 12 6.94 -5.63 -7.94
CA VAL A 12 6.84 -6.69 -6.93
C VAL A 12 6.17 -7.90 -7.58
N SER A 13 6.57 -9.10 -7.18
CA SER A 13 6.03 -10.36 -7.71
C SER A 13 5.46 -11.22 -6.57
N PRO A 14 4.24 -10.95 -6.10
CA PRO A 14 3.53 -11.84 -5.19
C PRO A 14 3.01 -13.08 -5.92
N ASP A 15 2.69 -14.13 -5.18
CA ASP A 15 2.00 -15.31 -5.70
C ASP A 15 0.61 -14.95 -6.24
N GLU A 16 0.11 -15.75 -7.18
CA GLU A 16 -1.14 -15.46 -7.90
C GLU A 16 -2.36 -15.41 -6.97
N ASP A 17 -2.43 -16.33 -6.02
CA ASP A 17 -3.48 -16.39 -5.00
C ASP A 17 -3.48 -15.14 -4.11
N ILE A 18 -2.29 -14.66 -3.72
CA ILE A 18 -2.11 -13.41 -2.99
C ILE A 18 -2.61 -12.22 -3.80
N ILE A 19 -2.31 -12.16 -5.11
CA ILE A 19 -2.81 -11.09 -5.99
C ILE A 19 -4.35 -11.09 -6.04
N GLN A 20 -4.98 -12.25 -6.15
CA GLN A 20 -6.45 -12.36 -6.20
C GLN A 20 -7.10 -11.87 -4.90
N ILE A 21 -6.55 -12.29 -3.75
CA ILE A 21 -7.06 -11.87 -2.44
C ILE A 21 -6.90 -10.35 -2.26
N ILE A 22 -5.74 -9.78 -2.59
CA ILE A 22 -5.49 -8.34 -2.45
C ILE A 22 -6.44 -7.54 -3.37
N LYS A 23 -6.74 -8.01 -4.58
CA LYS A 23 -7.72 -7.37 -5.46
C LYS A 23 -9.11 -7.33 -4.84
N ALA A 24 -9.60 -8.46 -4.32
CA ALA A 24 -10.91 -8.53 -3.67
C ALA A 24 -10.99 -7.59 -2.45
N LEU A 25 -9.94 -7.57 -1.62
CA LEU A 25 -9.87 -6.68 -0.46
C LEU A 25 -9.82 -5.20 -0.86
N ALA A 26 -9.14 -4.87 -1.95
CA ALA A 26 -9.07 -3.51 -2.47
C ALA A 26 -10.44 -3.03 -2.98
N GLU A 27 -11.17 -3.89 -3.68
CA GLU A 27 -12.54 -3.62 -4.14
C GLU A 27 -13.50 -3.42 -2.96
N GLN A 28 -13.39 -4.25 -1.91
CA GLN A 28 -14.19 -4.09 -0.68
C GLN A 28 -13.91 -2.77 0.07
N ASP A 29 -12.69 -2.23 -0.02
CA ASP A 29 -12.27 -0.95 0.60
C ASP A 29 -12.41 0.25 -0.37
N ASP A 30 -13.09 0.08 -1.51
CA ASP A 30 -13.29 1.10 -2.56
C ASP A 30 -11.97 1.76 -3.03
N ARG A 31 -10.94 0.93 -3.26
CA ARG A 31 -9.58 1.37 -3.61
C ARG A 31 -9.02 0.58 -4.77
N ASN A 32 -8.15 1.22 -5.55
CA ASN A 32 -7.31 0.47 -6.49
C ASN A 32 -6.24 -0.36 -5.75
N PHE A 33 -5.80 -1.43 -6.40
CA PHE A 33 -4.80 -2.39 -5.92
C PHE A 33 -3.56 -1.72 -5.31
N SER A 34 -2.93 -0.77 -6.03
CA SER A 34 -1.73 -0.07 -5.55
C SER A 34 -2.00 0.83 -4.35
N SER A 35 -3.19 1.41 -4.23
CA SER A 35 -3.60 2.23 -3.08
C SER A 35 -3.81 1.37 -1.84
N TYR A 36 -4.45 0.21 -2.03
CA TYR A 36 -4.69 -0.77 -0.96
C TYR A 36 -3.37 -1.34 -0.42
N ILE A 37 -2.47 -1.80 -1.30
CA ILE A 37 -1.12 -2.27 -0.91
C ILE A 37 -0.39 -1.19 -0.10
N ASN A 38 -0.42 0.07 -0.56
CA ASN A 38 0.24 1.16 0.16
C ASN A 38 -0.35 1.36 1.57
N LYS A 39 -1.67 1.25 1.74
CA LYS A 39 -2.32 1.34 3.06
C LYS A 39 -1.86 0.22 3.98
N VAL A 40 -1.93 -1.04 3.51
CA VAL A 40 -1.53 -2.21 4.29
C VAL A 40 -0.06 -2.16 4.68
N LEU A 41 0.83 -1.77 3.75
CA LEU A 41 2.25 -1.62 4.04
C LEU A 41 2.51 -0.51 5.06
N LYS A 42 1.83 0.64 4.97
CA LYS A 42 1.94 1.71 5.98
C LYS A 42 1.53 1.20 7.36
N GLU A 43 0.40 0.51 7.47
CA GLU A 43 -0.08 -0.06 8.72
C GLU A 43 0.88 -1.14 9.27
N HIS A 44 1.39 -2.00 8.40
CA HIS A 44 2.39 -3.00 8.77
C HIS A 44 3.67 -2.33 9.29
N ILE A 45 4.22 -1.35 8.58
CA ILE A 45 5.42 -0.61 8.99
C ILE A 45 5.21 0.11 10.32
N GLN A 46 4.04 0.71 10.56
CA GLN A 46 3.71 1.37 11.83
C GLN A 46 3.80 0.42 13.04
N LYS A 47 3.50 -0.87 12.86
CA LYS A 47 3.65 -1.87 13.92
C LYS A 47 5.12 -2.09 14.33
N PHE A 48 6.06 -1.83 13.42
CA PHE A 48 7.49 -2.01 13.64
C PHE A 48 8.26 -0.69 13.83
N THR A 49 7.64 0.45 13.55
CA THR A 49 8.23 1.77 13.76
C THR A 49 7.41 2.56 14.76
N PHE A 50 7.91 2.63 16.00
CA PHE A 50 7.25 3.33 17.11
C PHE A 50 7.16 4.86 16.95
N ASP A 51 7.88 5.45 15.98
CA ASP A 51 8.24 6.89 16.04
C ASP A 51 7.94 7.71 14.77
N LYS A 52 7.30 7.12 13.75
CA LYS A 52 6.91 7.86 12.54
C LYS A 52 5.44 7.66 12.23
N LYS A 53 4.60 8.58 12.70
CA LYS A 53 3.24 8.75 12.16
C LYS A 53 3.35 9.12 10.68
N PHE A 54 3.10 8.14 9.81
CA PHE A 54 2.92 8.42 8.39
C PHE A 54 1.58 9.13 8.23
N PRO A 55 1.53 10.37 7.69
CA PRO A 55 0.26 11.02 7.43
C PRO A 55 -0.57 10.15 6.48
N THR A 56 -1.79 9.87 6.91
CA THR A 56 -2.85 9.22 6.13
C THR A 56 -3.37 10.17 5.08
#